data_AF-A0A9E5J729-F1
#
_entry.id   AF-A0A9E5J729-F1
#
_cell.length_a   1.000
_cell.length_b   1.000
_cell.length_c   1.000
_cell.angle_alpha   90.00
_cell.angle_beta   90.00
_cell.angle_gamma   90.00
#
_symmetry.space_group_name_H-M   'P 1'
#
loop_
_entity.id
_entity.type
_entity.pdbx_description
1 polymer ?
#
loop_
_entity_poly.entity_id
_entity_poly.type
_entity_poly.pdbx_seq_one_letter_code
_entity_poly.pdbx_strand_id
1 'polypeptide(L)'
;MDAFYASVELLRYPQLKGLPVVIGGGRRKEDDLLGRLRAAHPDYEWSADNLSEIPLDFFPRIEGYTGRGVITTATYAARQFGIGSAMGLMKAAKLCPQAILLPVDFDQYRHYSRVFKGIITDIAPLMEDRGVDEVYIDFTDVPGGQREGGRVLARLIQKCIF
;
A
#
# COMPACT_ATOMS: atom_id res chain seq x y z
N MET A 1 3.13 -8.21 5.73
CA MET A 1 3.58 -6.81 5.94
C MET A 1 2.39 -6.00 6.45
N ASP A 2 2.60 -4.89 7.16
CA ASP A 2 1.46 -4.10 7.67
C ASP A 2 0.79 -3.27 6.57
N ALA A 3 -0.52 -3.47 6.40
CA ALA A 3 -1.36 -2.77 5.41
C ALA A 3 -0.70 -2.65 4.01
N PHE A 4 -0.11 -3.74 3.51
CA PHE A 4 0.91 -3.74 2.46
C PHE A 4 0.66 -2.79 1.27
N TYR A 5 -0.48 -2.88 0.57
CA TYR A 5 -0.70 -2.01 -0.60
C TYR A 5 -0.80 -0.53 -0.20
N ALA A 6 -1.39 -0.21 0.95
CA ALA A 6 -1.42 1.16 1.46
C ALA A 6 -0.01 1.65 1.77
N SER A 7 0.83 0.81 2.38
CA SER A 7 2.23 1.15 2.66
C SER A 7 3.01 1.41 1.37
N VAL A 8 2.80 0.62 0.31
CA VAL A 8 3.40 0.86 -1.01
C VAL A 8 2.92 2.19 -1.61
N GLU A 9 1.62 2.48 -1.57
CA GLU A 9 1.11 3.76 -2.06
C GLU A 9 1.65 4.96 -1.26
N LEU A 10 1.89 4.81 0.05
CA LEU A 10 2.49 5.87 0.88
C LEU A 10 3.99 6.08 0.65
N LEU A 11 4.69 5.13 0.01
CA LEU A 11 6.03 5.37 -0.52
C LEU A 11 5.96 6.25 -1.77
N ARG A 12 4.95 6.03 -2.62
CA ARG A 12 4.72 6.77 -3.86
C ARG A 12 4.14 8.17 -3.63
N TYR A 13 3.24 8.29 -2.66
CA TYR A 13 2.54 9.52 -2.28
C TYR A 13 2.78 9.83 -0.79
N PRO A 14 4.00 10.23 -0.41
CA PRO A 14 4.36 10.47 0.99
C PRO A 14 3.53 11.58 1.65
N GLN A 15 3.00 12.53 0.88
CA GLN A 15 2.12 13.59 1.36
C GLN A 15 0.77 13.09 1.89
N LEU A 16 0.40 11.83 1.59
CA LEU A 16 -0.84 11.22 2.09
C LEU A 16 -0.68 10.55 3.46
N LYS A 17 0.54 10.54 4.04
CA LYS A 17 0.79 9.94 5.36
C LYS A 17 -0.08 10.60 6.43
N GLY A 18 -0.74 9.77 7.24
CA GLY A 18 -1.65 10.22 8.30
C GLY A 18 -3.06 10.57 7.82
N LEU A 19 -3.34 10.58 6.51
CA LEU A 19 -4.67 10.81 5.97
C LEU A 19 -5.46 9.51 5.82
N PRO A 20 -6.81 9.57 5.88
CA PRO A 20 -7.64 8.41 5.58
C PRO A 20 -7.57 8.08 4.09
N VAL A 21 -6.76 7.09 3.72
CA VAL A 21 -6.64 6.57 2.36
C VAL A 21 -7.12 5.12 2.29
N VAL A 22 -7.87 4.81 1.24
CA VAL A 22 -8.30 3.45 0.86
C VAL A 22 -7.83 3.10 -0.54
N ILE A 23 -7.44 1.84 -0.72
CA ILE A 23 -7.02 1.29 -2.01
C ILE A 23 -8.13 0.34 -2.44
N GLY A 24 -8.69 0.57 -3.63
CA GLY A 24 -9.78 -0.25 -4.14
C GLY A 24 -10.45 0.35 -5.36
N GLY A 25 -11.55 -0.27 -5.77
CA GLY A 25 -12.21 0.08 -7.03
C GLY A 25 -11.46 -0.46 -8.26
N GLY A 26 -12.11 -0.45 -9.41
CA GLY A 26 -11.47 -0.75 -10.71
C GLY A 26 -10.87 0.53 -11.30
N ARG A 27 -9.90 0.40 -12.22
CA ARG A 27 -9.37 1.55 -12.99
C ARG A 27 -10.51 2.23 -13.75
N ARG A 28 -11.07 3.34 -13.24
CA ARG A 28 -11.94 4.20 -14.05
C ARG A 28 -11.09 5.22 -14.80
N LYS A 29 -11.59 5.66 -15.96
CA LYS A 29 -10.97 6.76 -16.72
C LYS A 29 -10.95 8.07 -15.91
N GLU A 30 -11.91 8.21 -14.99
CA GLU A 30 -12.01 9.30 -14.00
C GLU A 30 -10.91 9.25 -12.93
N ASP A 31 -10.31 8.08 -12.70
CA ASP A 31 -9.21 7.87 -11.76
C ASP A 31 -7.84 8.18 -12.40
N ASP A 32 -7.80 8.64 -13.66
CA ASP A 32 -6.57 9.10 -14.33
C ASP A 32 -6.12 10.45 -13.75
N LEU A 33 -5.60 10.38 -12.53
CA LEU A 33 -5.06 11.50 -11.77
C LEU A 33 -4.01 12.27 -12.59
N LEU A 34 -3.12 11.54 -13.29
CA LEU A 34 -2.07 12.13 -14.12
C LEU A 34 -2.64 12.86 -15.33
N GLY A 35 -3.65 12.29 -16.00
CA GLY A 35 -4.36 12.97 -17.08
C GLY A 35 -4.99 14.29 -16.62
N ARG A 36 -5.66 14.27 -15.46
CA ARG A 36 -6.26 15.48 -14.86
C ARG A 36 -5.21 16.53 -14.48
N LEU A 37 -4.09 16.09 -13.92
CA LEU A 37 -2.98 16.96 -13.54
C LEU A 37 -2.33 17.62 -14.77
N ARG A 38 -2.07 16.86 -15.83
CA ARG A 38 -1.53 17.38 -17.09
C ARG A 38 -2.46 18.41 -17.75
N ALA A 39 -3.78 18.20 -17.65
CA ALA A 39 -4.75 19.16 -18.16
C ALA A 39 -4.82 20.45 -17.30
N ALA A 40 -4.72 20.34 -15.98
CA ALA A 40 -4.78 21.48 -15.06
C ALA A 40 -3.47 22.27 -15.00
N HIS A 41 -2.33 21.61 -15.22
CA HIS A 41 -1.00 22.19 -15.16
C HIS A 41 -0.21 21.79 -16.43
N PRO A 42 -0.56 22.35 -17.60
CA PRO A 42 0.07 21.96 -18.88
C PRO A 42 1.55 22.31 -18.96
N ASP A 43 1.98 23.34 -18.22
CA ASP A 43 3.38 23.79 -18.18
C ASP A 43 4.23 23.02 -17.15
N TYR A 44 3.64 22.09 -16.41
CA TYR A 44 4.32 21.28 -15.40
C TYR A 44 4.41 19.82 -15.87
N GLU A 45 5.64 19.29 -15.92
CA GLU A 45 5.87 17.92 -16.36
C GLU A 45 5.73 16.93 -15.20
N TRP A 46 4.61 16.20 -15.16
CA TRP A 46 4.38 15.15 -14.15
C TRP A 46 5.09 13.85 -14.52
N SER A 47 5.94 13.38 -13.61
CA SER A 47 6.72 12.15 -13.70
C SER A 47 6.60 11.32 -12.42
N ALA A 48 7.26 10.15 -12.36
CA ALA A 48 7.27 9.33 -11.15
C ALA A 48 8.03 10.00 -9.99
N ASP A 49 8.94 10.94 -10.29
CA ASP A 49 9.85 11.52 -9.31
C ASP A 49 9.25 12.72 -8.56
N ASN A 50 8.17 13.31 -9.08
CA ASN A 50 7.51 14.49 -8.50
C ASN A 50 6.05 14.25 -8.08
N LEU A 51 5.64 12.99 -7.93
CA LEU A 51 4.29 12.63 -7.46
C LEU A 51 3.99 13.15 -6.03
N SER A 52 5.02 13.44 -5.24
CA SER A 52 4.88 14.05 -3.91
C SER A 52 4.37 15.49 -3.94
N GLU A 53 4.50 16.18 -5.08
CA GLU A 53 4.06 17.56 -5.27
C GLU A 53 2.58 17.68 -5.67
N ILE A 54 1.91 16.56 -5.94
CA ILE A 54 0.50 16.54 -6.30
C ILE A 54 -0.33 17.15 -5.14
N PRO A 55 -1.11 18.22 -5.39
CA PRO A 55 -1.95 18.83 -4.38
C PRO A 55 -3.04 17.87 -3.87
N LEU A 56 -3.34 17.93 -2.57
CA LEU A 56 -4.23 16.97 -1.91
C LEU A 56 -5.67 16.97 -2.46
N ASP A 57 -6.13 18.08 -3.00
CA ASP A 57 -7.47 18.27 -3.58
C ASP A 57 -7.63 17.62 -4.97
N PHE A 58 -6.53 17.22 -5.62
CA PHE A 58 -6.60 16.45 -6.87
C PHE A 58 -6.96 14.98 -6.64
N PHE A 59 -6.66 14.44 -5.46
CA PHE A 59 -6.98 13.06 -5.15
C PHE A 59 -8.49 12.87 -4.96
N PRO A 60 -9.09 11.87 -5.62
CA PRO A 60 -10.53 11.65 -5.53
C PRO A 60 -10.91 11.18 -4.12
N ARG A 61 -12.00 11.73 -3.60
CA ARG A 61 -12.61 11.30 -2.34
C ARG A 61 -13.72 10.30 -2.60
N ILE A 62 -14.03 9.46 -1.61
CA ILE A 62 -15.13 8.49 -1.72
C ILE A 62 -16.51 9.08 -1.44
N GLU A 63 -16.62 10.37 -1.11
CA GLU A 63 -17.90 11.06 -0.96
C GLU A 63 -18.77 10.89 -2.21
N GLY A 64 -20.04 10.54 -2.01
CA GLY A 64 -20.96 10.31 -3.13
C GLY A 64 -20.63 9.09 -4.00
N TYR A 65 -19.69 8.22 -3.60
CA TYR A 65 -19.35 7.02 -4.36
C TYR A 65 -20.60 6.18 -4.65
N THR A 66 -20.84 5.90 -5.93
CA THR A 66 -21.86 4.96 -6.40
C THR A 66 -21.19 3.80 -7.14
N GLY A 67 -21.68 2.58 -6.89
CA GLY A 67 -21.18 1.37 -7.54
C GLY A 67 -20.87 0.23 -6.56
N ARG A 68 -20.35 -0.88 -7.08
CA ARG A 68 -20.15 -2.12 -6.31
C ARG A 68 -18.69 -2.39 -5.93
N GLY A 69 -17.86 -1.35 -5.94
CA GLY A 69 -16.44 -1.48 -5.60
C GLY A 69 -16.22 -1.83 -4.13
N VAL A 70 -15.09 -2.47 -3.84
CA VAL A 70 -14.71 -2.95 -2.51
C VAL A 70 -13.30 -2.45 -2.20
N ILE A 71 -13.04 -2.15 -0.93
CA ILE A 71 -11.72 -1.77 -0.42
C ILE A 71 -10.84 -3.02 -0.35
N THR A 72 -9.70 -2.99 -1.04
CA THR A 72 -8.66 -4.01 -0.95
C THR A 72 -7.87 -3.86 0.35
N THR A 73 -7.44 -2.63 0.65
CA THR A 73 -6.82 -2.29 1.94
C THR A 73 -7.02 -0.82 2.28
N ALA A 74 -6.72 -0.46 3.52
CA ALA A 74 -6.87 0.88 4.04
C ALA A 74 -5.70 1.20 4.98
N THR A 75 -5.30 2.47 4.96
CA THR A 75 -4.38 3.06 5.95
C THR A 75 -4.94 2.95 7.36
N TYR A 76 -4.07 2.99 8.37
CA TYR A 76 -4.51 3.00 9.78
C TYR A 76 -5.40 4.21 10.11
N ALA A 77 -5.09 5.39 9.54
CA ALA A 77 -5.93 6.58 9.69
C ALA A 77 -7.36 6.35 9.14
N ALA A 78 -7.50 5.68 8.00
CA ALA A 78 -8.82 5.26 7.51
C ALA A 78 -9.49 4.24 8.45
N ARG A 79 -8.73 3.25 8.95
CA ARG A 79 -9.25 2.22 9.87
C ARG A 79 -9.83 2.77 11.17
N GLN A 80 -9.36 3.94 11.64
CA GLN A 80 -9.94 4.62 12.80
C GLN A 80 -11.40 5.05 12.60
N PHE A 81 -11.84 5.24 11.35
CA PHE A 81 -13.25 5.49 11.00
C PHE A 81 -14.08 4.20 10.87
N GLY A 82 -13.51 3.04 11.19
CA GLY A 82 -14.18 1.74 11.07
C GLY A 82 -14.25 1.19 9.65
N ILE A 83 -13.54 1.80 8.69
CA ILE A 83 -13.45 1.32 7.30
C ILE A 83 -12.19 0.46 7.10
N GLY A 84 -12.24 -0.55 6.23
CA GLY A 84 -11.12 -1.48 6.07
C GLY A 84 -11.27 -2.45 4.91
N SER A 85 -10.35 -3.40 4.82
CA SER A 85 -10.34 -4.46 3.81
C SER A 85 -11.67 -5.19 3.71
N ALA A 86 -12.04 -5.59 2.49
CA ALA A 86 -13.31 -6.24 2.14
C ALA A 86 -14.59 -5.41 2.37
N MET A 87 -14.49 -4.17 2.85
CA MET A 87 -15.65 -3.29 2.98
C MET A 87 -16.06 -2.70 1.62
N GLY A 88 -17.36 -2.71 1.31
CA GLY A 88 -17.89 -2.04 0.12
C GLY A 88 -17.69 -0.53 0.17
N LEU A 89 -17.24 0.07 -0.94
CA LEU A 89 -16.90 1.50 -1.03
C LEU A 89 -18.10 2.42 -0.75
N MET A 90 -19.32 2.03 -1.15
CA MET A 90 -20.54 2.79 -0.79
C MET A 90 -20.80 2.81 0.73
N LYS A 91 -20.46 1.73 1.44
CA LYS A 91 -20.58 1.69 2.91
C LYS A 91 -19.48 2.54 3.54
N ALA A 92 -18.25 2.41 3.05
CA ALA A 92 -17.13 3.22 3.52
C ALA A 92 -17.37 4.72 3.32
N ALA A 93 -17.95 5.13 2.19
CA ALA A 93 -18.31 6.51 1.89
C ALA A 93 -19.28 7.12 2.90
N LYS A 94 -20.15 6.31 3.52
CA LYS A 94 -21.04 6.77 4.60
C LYS A 94 -20.31 6.97 5.92
N LEU A 95 -19.24 6.21 6.17
CA LEU A 95 -18.48 6.24 7.43
C LEU A 95 -17.34 7.28 7.40
N CYS A 96 -16.70 7.45 6.24
CA CYS A 96 -15.56 8.35 6.05
C CYS A 96 -15.63 8.96 4.63
N PRO A 97 -16.58 9.87 4.35
CA PRO A 97 -16.76 10.44 3.01
C PRO A 97 -15.50 11.14 2.48
N GLN A 98 -14.70 11.71 3.37
CA GLN A 98 -13.46 12.40 3.04
C GLN A 98 -12.29 11.47 2.68
N ALA A 99 -12.42 10.15 2.84
CA ALA A 99 -11.32 9.24 2.55
C ALA A 99 -10.91 9.30 1.08
N ILE A 100 -9.60 9.33 0.83
CA ILE A 100 -9.01 9.33 -0.50
C ILE A 100 -9.07 7.92 -1.08
N LEU A 101 -9.52 7.80 -2.33
CA LEU A 101 -9.52 6.55 -3.09
C LEU A 101 -8.33 6.50 -4.03
N LEU A 102 -7.48 5.48 -3.86
CA LEU A 102 -6.43 5.16 -4.84
C LEU A 102 -6.79 3.86 -5.58
N PRO A 103 -6.50 3.78 -6.90
CA PRO A 103 -6.68 2.57 -7.66
C PRO A 103 -5.64 1.52 -7.25
N VAL A 104 -5.94 0.26 -7.56
CA VAL A 104 -5.03 -0.87 -7.33
C VAL A 104 -3.92 -0.86 -8.39
N ASP A 105 -2.65 -0.92 -7.95
CA ASP A 105 -1.46 -1.08 -8.79
C ASP A 105 -0.73 -2.40 -8.50
N PHE A 106 -1.25 -3.50 -9.05
CA PHE A 106 -0.68 -4.84 -8.82
C PHE A 106 0.77 -4.99 -9.28
N ASP A 107 1.22 -4.21 -10.26
CA ASP A 107 2.59 -4.31 -10.76
C ASP A 107 3.58 -3.75 -9.73
N GLN A 108 3.24 -2.60 -9.12
CA GLN A 108 3.99 -2.06 -7.99
C GLN A 108 3.97 -3.01 -6.79
N TYR A 109 2.81 -3.57 -6.44
CA TYR A 109 2.71 -4.47 -5.29
C TYR A 109 3.55 -5.74 -5.50
N ARG A 110 3.57 -6.31 -6.72
CA ARG A 110 4.44 -7.44 -7.06
C ARG A 110 5.91 -7.06 -7.06
N HIS A 111 6.27 -5.85 -7.49
CA HIS A 111 7.65 -5.37 -7.43
C HIS A 111 8.14 -5.36 -5.98
N TYR A 112 7.45 -4.66 -5.08
CA TYR A 112 7.83 -4.62 -3.67
C TYR A 112 7.73 -5.98 -2.99
N SER A 113 6.78 -6.83 -3.40
CA SER A 113 6.69 -8.23 -2.95
C SER A 113 7.98 -8.99 -3.19
N ARG A 114 8.53 -8.89 -4.41
CA ARG A 114 9.81 -9.54 -4.76
C ARG A 114 10.98 -8.94 -3.99
N VAL A 115 11.02 -7.62 -3.82
CA VAL A 115 12.10 -6.94 -3.10
C VAL A 115 12.17 -7.42 -1.65
N PHE A 116 11.06 -7.39 -0.90
CA PHE A 116 11.12 -7.82 0.51
C PHE A 116 11.42 -9.32 0.65
N LYS A 117 10.89 -10.16 -0.25
CA LYS A 117 11.20 -11.61 -0.26
C LYS A 117 12.67 -11.88 -0.57
N GLY A 118 13.25 -11.12 -1.50
CA GLY A 118 14.68 -11.18 -1.81
C GLY A 118 15.54 -10.89 -0.58
N ILE A 119 15.24 -9.81 0.14
CA ILE A 119 15.92 -9.43 1.39
C ILE A 119 15.83 -10.56 2.43
N ILE A 120 14.67 -11.21 2.54
CA ILE A 120 14.51 -12.36 3.44
C ILE A 120 15.40 -13.53 3.00
N THR A 121 15.34 -13.91 1.73
CA THR A 121 16.07 -15.09 1.20
C THR A 121 17.59 -14.91 1.21
N ASP A 122 18.08 -13.67 1.17
CA ASP A 122 19.51 -13.36 1.33
C ASP A 122 20.02 -13.68 2.76
N ILE A 123 19.13 -13.65 3.75
CA ILE A 123 19.44 -13.91 5.16
C ILE A 123 19.10 -15.36 5.55
N ALA A 124 17.94 -15.84 5.10
CA ALA A 124 17.39 -17.14 5.44
C ALA A 124 16.85 -17.81 4.15
N PRO A 125 17.63 -18.70 3.51
CA PRO A 125 17.33 -19.19 2.16
C PRO A 125 16.14 -20.16 2.13
N LEU A 126 15.81 -20.80 3.24
CA LEU A 126 14.66 -21.71 3.33
C LEU A 126 13.42 -20.91 3.75
N MET A 127 12.62 -20.53 2.75
CA MET A 127 11.41 -19.73 2.89
C MET A 127 10.27 -20.34 2.06
N GLU A 128 9.06 -20.37 2.63
CA GLU A 128 7.83 -20.69 1.91
C GLU A 128 7.05 -19.41 1.59
N ASP A 129 6.79 -19.17 0.32
CA ASP A 129 5.98 -18.04 -0.15
C ASP A 129 4.48 -18.34 0.00
N ARG A 130 3.76 -17.57 0.82
CA ARG A 130 2.34 -17.81 1.10
C ARG A 130 1.39 -16.79 0.47
N GLY A 131 1.90 -15.63 0.05
CA GLY A 131 1.09 -14.52 -0.41
C GLY A 131 1.91 -13.33 -0.88
N VAL A 132 1.23 -12.24 -1.25
CA VAL A 132 1.92 -11.06 -1.79
C VAL A 132 2.84 -10.41 -0.75
N ASP A 133 2.56 -10.54 0.54
CA ASP A 133 3.30 -9.90 1.62
C ASP A 133 3.49 -10.80 2.86
N GLU A 134 3.30 -12.11 2.68
CA GLU A 134 3.32 -13.13 3.71
C GLU A 134 4.21 -14.32 3.30
N VAL A 135 5.06 -14.75 4.23
CA VAL A 135 5.97 -15.89 4.05
C VAL A 135 6.14 -16.66 5.37
N TYR A 136 6.48 -17.94 5.30
CA TYR A 136 7.10 -18.67 6.41
C TYR A 136 8.60 -18.78 6.18
N ILE A 137 9.39 -18.73 7.25
CA ILE A 137 10.85 -18.77 7.17
C ILE A 137 11.34 -19.83 8.14
N ASP A 138 12.23 -20.70 7.66
CA ASP A 138 12.90 -21.69 8.49
C ASP A 138 14.26 -21.15 8.94
N PHE A 139 14.43 -21.05 10.25
CA PHE A 139 15.66 -20.58 10.90
C PHE A 139 16.53 -21.71 11.44
N THR A 140 16.16 -22.97 11.23
CA THR A 140 16.80 -24.15 11.85
C THR A 140 18.29 -24.22 11.58
N ASP A 141 18.72 -23.89 10.35
CA ASP A 141 20.13 -23.96 9.94
C ASP A 141 20.77 -22.58 9.69
N VAL A 142 20.04 -21.49 9.97
CA VAL A 142 20.55 -20.13 9.76
C VAL A 142 21.43 -19.73 10.95
N PRO A 143 22.66 -19.22 10.74
CA PRO A 143 23.52 -18.75 11.83
C PRO A 143 22.82 -17.75 12.74
N GLY A 144 22.66 -18.12 14.02
CA GLY A 144 21.97 -17.30 15.01
C GLY A 144 20.43 -17.38 15.00
N GLY A 145 19.85 -18.22 14.12
CA GLY A 145 18.40 -18.43 13.96
C GLY A 145 17.70 -19.06 15.17
N GLN A 146 18.45 -19.61 16.11
CA GLN A 146 17.97 -20.29 17.32
C GLN A 146 18.06 -19.37 18.55
N ARG A 147 18.74 -18.23 18.43
CA ARG A 147 18.90 -17.26 19.51
C ARG A 147 17.56 -16.63 19.85
N GLU A 148 17.18 -16.72 21.13
CA GLU A 148 15.87 -16.28 21.62
C GLU A 148 14.70 -16.84 20.78
N GLY A 149 14.80 -18.10 20.33
CA GLY A 149 13.77 -18.73 19.52
C GLY A 149 13.57 -18.05 18.15
N GLY A 150 14.64 -17.50 17.56
CA GLY A 150 14.61 -16.83 16.26
C GLY A 150 14.26 -15.35 16.31
N ARG A 151 13.93 -14.81 17.48
CA ARG A 151 13.56 -13.39 17.65
C ARG A 151 14.66 -12.44 17.18
N VAL A 152 15.92 -12.77 17.44
CA VAL A 152 17.06 -11.92 17.05
C VAL A 152 17.14 -11.79 15.54
N LEU A 153 17.03 -12.91 14.82
CA LEU A 153 17.10 -12.94 13.36
C LEU A 153 15.87 -12.28 12.72
N ALA A 154 14.68 -12.53 13.27
CA ALA A 154 13.46 -11.85 12.83
C ALA A 154 13.56 -10.32 12.93
N ARG A 155 14.16 -9.79 14.02
CA ARG A 155 14.41 -8.34 14.15
C ARG A 155 15.45 -7.82 13.16
N LEU A 156 16.48 -8.60 12.84
CA LEU A 156 17.46 -8.24 11.82
C LEU A 156 16.78 -8.09 10.46
N ILE A 157 16.02 -9.13 10.05
CA ILE A 157 15.25 -9.12 8.80
C ILE A 157 14.31 -7.91 8.76
N GLN A 158 13.57 -7.65 9.86
CA GLN A 158 12.70 -6.48 9.96
C GLN A 158 13.47 -5.18 9.68
N LYS A 159 14.63 -4.97 10.30
CA LYS A 159 15.47 -3.78 10.09
C LYS A 159 16.09 -3.68 8.70
N CYS A 160 16.21 -4.78 7.96
CA CYS A 160 16.72 -4.74 6.58
C CYS A 160 15.61 -4.37 5.58
N ILE A 161 14.34 -4.59 5.94
CA ILE A 161 13.19 -4.26 5.10
C ILE A 161 12.76 -2.79 5.27
N PHE A 162 12.91 -2.22 6.48
CA PHE A 162 12.56 -0.84 6.82
C PHE A 162 13.77 0.09 6.82
#